data_AF-A0A1C2C7P6-F1
#
_entry.id   AF-A0A1C2C7P6-F1
#
_cell.length_a   1.000
_cell.length_b   1.000
_cell.length_c   1.000
_cell.angle_alpha   90.00
_cell.angle_beta   90.00
_cell.angle_gamma   90.00
#
_symmetry.space_group_name_H-M   'P 1'
#
loop_
_entity.id
_entity.type
_entity.pdbx_description
1 polymer ?
#
loop_
_entity_poly.entity_id
_entity_poly.type
_entity_poly.pdbx_seq_one_letter_code
_entity_poly.pdbx_strand_id
1 'polypeptide(L)'
;MLSEKQEWLSEAADNQPLTAAQLDALLQQREQQQTLERYQLMGAVLRNEDASVLPADFSERFAARLEQEATYQLQPQHSLLSRLRGTLQQAANAQWFKPAAQGAIAAGVALVAVFGVQQYQQPLEQELMLPTPVLQTRPVAGFATPVSLSQTSVESRFAEQEQQAMLEQQRRLQALLQAHRQQVRLMEQPQAQQEPEQQEPR
;
A
#
# COMPACT_ATOMS: atom_id res chain seq x y z
N MET A 1 33.82 -13.98 -1.18
CA MET A 1 32.79 -15.02 -0.93
C MET A 1 32.26 -15.05 0.51
N LEU A 2 33.02 -14.64 1.54
CA LEU A 2 32.44 -14.47 2.89
C LEU A 2 31.53 -13.22 3.01
N SER A 3 31.87 -12.12 2.30
CA SER A 3 31.07 -10.89 2.25
C SER A 3 29.66 -11.11 1.69
N GLU A 4 29.56 -11.72 0.51
CA GLU A 4 28.26 -12.03 -0.12
C GLU A 4 27.37 -12.92 0.76
N LYS A 5 27.97 -13.84 1.53
CA LYS A 5 27.24 -14.69 2.48
C LYS A 5 26.68 -13.92 3.69
N GLN A 6 27.18 -12.73 3.97
CA GLN A 6 26.73 -11.88 5.08
C GLN A 6 25.82 -10.74 4.61
N GLU A 7 25.90 -10.35 3.34
CA GLU A 7 25.07 -9.28 2.75
C GLU A 7 23.57 -9.59 2.86
N TRP A 8 23.14 -10.79 2.49
CA TRP A 8 21.72 -11.16 2.60
C TRP A 8 21.20 -11.22 4.05
N LEU A 9 22.07 -11.43 5.05
CA LEU A 9 21.69 -11.37 6.47
C LEU A 9 21.43 -9.93 6.92
N SER A 10 22.17 -8.96 6.37
CA SER A 10 21.90 -7.54 6.59
C SER A 10 20.58 -7.15 5.93
N GLU A 11 20.35 -7.60 4.69
CA GLU A 11 19.07 -7.38 4.00
C GLU A 11 17.90 -7.98 4.80
N ALA A 12 18.07 -9.18 5.36
CA ALA A 12 17.09 -9.83 6.21
C ALA A 12 16.81 -9.04 7.50
N ALA A 13 17.85 -8.45 8.12
CA ALA A 13 17.68 -7.57 9.27
C ALA A 13 16.86 -6.31 8.93
N ASP A 14 16.95 -5.83 7.69
CA ASP A 14 16.20 -4.70 7.14
C ASP A 14 14.80 -5.08 6.60
N ASN A 15 14.26 -6.25 7.00
CA ASN A 15 12.95 -6.77 6.58
C ASN A 15 12.82 -7.05 5.07
N GLN A 16 13.92 -7.32 4.36
CA GLN A 16 13.84 -7.81 2.98
C GLN A 16 13.34 -9.27 2.94
N PRO A 17 12.59 -9.65 1.88
CA PRO A 17 12.06 -10.99 1.77
C PRO A 17 13.18 -12.03 1.58
N LEU A 18 13.13 -13.08 2.40
CA LEU A 18 14.03 -14.22 2.30
C LEU A 18 13.55 -15.23 1.27
N THR A 19 14.48 -15.78 0.49
CA THR A 19 14.21 -16.98 -0.32
C THR A 19 14.14 -18.23 0.56
N ALA A 20 13.46 -19.28 0.09
CA ALA A 20 13.36 -20.55 0.83
C ALA A 20 14.75 -21.13 1.21
N ALA A 21 15.71 -21.08 0.29
CA ALA A 21 17.06 -21.59 0.53
C ALA A 21 17.83 -20.77 1.59
N GLN A 22 17.65 -19.45 1.62
CA GLN A 22 18.24 -18.58 2.64
C GLN A 22 17.58 -18.81 4.01
N LEU A 23 16.26 -19.00 4.03
CA LEU A 23 15.55 -19.36 5.25
C LEU A 23 16.01 -20.71 5.81
N ASP A 24 16.14 -21.72 4.96
CA ASP A 24 16.64 -23.04 5.36
C ASP A 24 18.08 -22.94 5.92
N ALA A 25 18.94 -22.15 5.27
CA ALA A 25 20.29 -21.90 5.77
C ALA A 25 20.27 -21.24 7.15
N LEU A 26 19.43 -20.21 7.34
CA LEU A 26 19.27 -19.50 8.62
C LEU A 26 18.82 -20.46 9.73
N LEU A 27 17.85 -21.33 9.44
CA LEU A 27 17.31 -22.27 10.41
C LEU A 27 18.32 -23.37 10.79
N GLN A 28 19.20 -23.78 9.86
CA GLN A 28 20.17 -24.85 10.10
C GLN A 28 21.49 -24.36 10.71
N GLN A 29 21.89 -23.10 10.48
CA GLN A 29 23.21 -22.60 10.84
C GLN A 29 23.17 -21.63 12.04
N ARG A 30 23.67 -22.10 13.19
CA ARG A 30 23.78 -21.27 14.43
C ARG A 30 24.57 -19.97 14.23
N GLU A 31 25.62 -19.97 13.42
CA GLU A 31 26.42 -18.76 13.14
C GLU A 31 25.59 -17.65 12.46
N GLN A 32 24.69 -18.04 11.55
CA GLN A 32 23.82 -17.10 10.84
C GLN A 32 22.77 -16.50 11.79
N GLN A 33 22.18 -17.34 12.66
CA GLN A 33 21.24 -16.90 13.70
C GLN A 33 21.88 -15.87 14.63
N GLN A 34 23.09 -16.15 15.13
CA GLN A 34 23.84 -15.23 15.99
C GLN A 34 24.20 -13.92 15.28
N THR A 35 24.50 -13.98 13.98
CA THR A 35 24.82 -12.77 13.20
C THR A 35 23.59 -11.90 13.04
N LEU A 36 22.44 -12.49 12.71
CA LEU A 36 21.16 -11.79 12.62
C LEU A 36 20.74 -11.20 13.98
N GLU A 37 20.90 -11.95 15.07
CA GLU A 37 20.64 -11.48 16.43
C GLU A 37 21.47 -10.24 16.78
N ARG A 38 22.77 -10.25 16.47
CA ARG A 38 23.66 -9.09 16.69
C ARG A 38 23.19 -7.86 15.89
N TYR A 39 22.80 -8.03 14.63
CA TYR A 39 22.29 -6.92 13.82
C TYR A 39 21.02 -6.32 14.41
N GLN A 40 20.08 -7.17 14.85
CA GLN A 40 18.86 -6.69 15.49
C GLN A 40 19.13 -5.97 16.81
N LEU A 41 20.05 -6.48 17.63
CA LEU A 41 20.47 -5.84 18.88
C LEU A 41 21.11 -4.48 18.61
N MET A 42 22.05 -4.40 17.66
CA MET A 42 22.66 -3.13 17.26
C MET A 42 21.59 -2.13 16.79
N GLY A 43 20.64 -2.58 15.97
CA GLY A 43 19.51 -1.76 15.51
C GLY A 43 18.64 -1.24 16.64
N ALA A 44 18.29 -2.10 17.61
CA ALA A 44 17.51 -1.71 18.79
C ALA A 44 18.23 -0.67 19.65
N VAL A 45 19.54 -0.85 19.88
CA VAL A 45 20.39 0.12 20.60
C VAL A 45 20.43 1.47 19.87
N LEU A 46 20.59 1.47 18.54
CA LEU A 46 20.62 2.71 17.75
C LEU A 46 19.29 3.46 17.76
N ARG A 47 18.16 2.75 17.82
CA ARG A 47 16.82 3.35 17.92
C ARG A 47 16.44 3.77 19.33
N ASN A 48 17.33 3.57 20.31
CA ASN A 48 17.06 3.82 21.73
C ASN A 48 15.77 3.14 22.20
N GLU A 49 15.52 1.94 21.67
CA GLU A 49 14.46 1.08 22.20
C GLU A 49 14.87 0.72 23.63
N ASP A 50 13.95 0.87 24.59
CA ASP A 50 14.12 0.43 25.97
C ASP A 50 14.27 -1.09 25.98
N ALA A 51 15.48 -1.55 25.65
CA ALA A 51 15.93 -2.89 25.87
C ALA A 51 16.04 -3.04 27.39
N SER A 52 14.90 -3.18 28.06
CA SER A 52 14.82 -3.95 29.30
C SER A 52 15.59 -5.23 28.99
N VAL A 53 16.83 -5.30 29.49
CA VAL A 53 17.87 -6.18 28.96
C VAL A 53 17.32 -7.60 29.00
N LEU A 54 16.83 -8.08 27.86
CA LEU A 54 16.33 -9.43 27.76
C LEU A 54 17.53 -10.31 28.09
N PRO A 55 17.37 -11.29 28.98
CA PRO A 55 18.41 -12.26 29.23
C PRO A 55 18.93 -12.82 27.90
N ALA A 56 20.25 -12.98 27.75
CA ALA A 56 20.85 -13.47 26.51
C ALA A 56 20.32 -14.86 26.10
N ASP A 57 19.79 -15.62 27.06
CA ASP A 57 19.17 -16.94 26.87
C ASP A 57 17.64 -16.88 26.63
N PHE A 58 17.06 -15.68 26.45
CA PHE A 58 15.61 -15.52 26.29
C PHE A 58 15.06 -16.33 25.11
N SER A 59 15.68 -16.22 23.93
CA SER A 59 15.26 -16.92 22.71
C SER A 59 15.34 -18.44 22.88
N GLU A 60 16.39 -18.94 23.54
CA GLU A 60 16.58 -20.38 23.79
C GLU A 60 15.54 -20.91 24.78
N ARG A 61 15.28 -20.18 25.86
CA ARG A 61 14.23 -20.53 26.83
C ARG A 61 12.84 -20.50 26.22
N PHE A 62 12.57 -19.53 25.36
CA PHE A 62 11.30 -19.44 24.64
C PHE A 62 11.13 -20.61 23.67
N ALA A 63 12.15 -20.92 22.87
CA ALA A 63 12.14 -22.08 21.97
C ALA A 63 11.89 -23.40 22.72
N ALA A 64 12.58 -23.63 23.84
CA ALA A 64 12.41 -24.82 24.66
C ALA A 64 10.99 -24.93 25.26
N ARG A 65 10.34 -23.80 25.55
CA ARG A 65 8.95 -23.78 26.02
C ARG A 65 7.98 -24.07 24.88
N LEU A 66 8.22 -23.52 23.69
CA LEU A 66 7.41 -23.75 22.49
C LEU A 66 7.42 -25.23 22.07
N GLU A 67 8.56 -25.91 22.18
CA GLU A 67 8.67 -27.36 21.91
C GLU A 67 7.81 -28.21 22.85
N GLN A 68 7.47 -27.70 24.04
CA GLN A 68 6.63 -28.39 25.02
C GLN A 68 5.14 -28.12 24.80
N GLU A 69 4.77 -27.22 23.89
CA GLU A 69 3.37 -26.91 23.59
C GLU A 69 2.77 -27.97 22.66
N ALA A 70 1.50 -28.31 22.89
CA ALA A 70 0.77 -29.21 22.02
C ALA A 70 0.57 -28.55 20.64
N THR A 71 0.93 -29.25 19.57
CA THR A 71 0.75 -28.75 18.20
C THR A 71 -0.74 -28.71 17.87
N TYR A 72 -1.33 -27.51 17.92
CA TYR A 72 -2.70 -27.28 17.45
C TYR A 72 -2.70 -27.33 15.92
N GLN A 73 -3.04 -28.49 15.36
CA GLN A 73 -3.31 -28.60 13.93
C GLN A 73 -4.59 -27.81 13.63
N LEU A 74 -4.41 -26.62 13.05
CA LEU A 74 -5.51 -25.87 12.43
C LEU A 74 -6.08 -26.76 11.33
N GLN A 75 -7.16 -27.47 11.63
CA GLN A 75 -7.87 -28.25 10.64
C GLN A 75 -8.40 -27.27 9.60
N PRO A 76 -7.93 -27.33 8.34
CA PRO A 76 -8.52 -26.52 7.29
C PRO A 76 -9.99 -26.89 7.22
N GLN A 77 -10.88 -25.92 7.43
CA GLN A 77 -12.32 -26.11 7.27
C GLN A 77 -12.63 -26.34 5.78
N HIS A 78 -12.32 -27.54 5.28
CA HIS A 78 -12.54 -27.93 3.91
C HIS A 78 -14.03 -28.15 3.60
N SER A 79 -14.95 -27.98 4.56
CA SER A 79 -16.34 -28.45 4.42
C SER A 79 -17.11 -27.77 3.28
N LEU A 80 -16.81 -26.51 2.95
CA LEU A 80 -17.54 -25.79 1.89
C LEU A 80 -16.88 -25.96 0.52
N LEU A 81 -15.56 -25.75 0.41
CA LEU A 81 -14.83 -25.88 -0.87
C LEU A 81 -14.80 -27.32 -1.39
N SER A 82 -14.70 -28.33 -0.52
CA SER A 82 -14.73 -29.73 -0.94
C SER A 82 -16.12 -30.18 -1.40
N ARG A 83 -17.20 -29.73 -0.72
CA ARG A 83 -18.59 -29.98 -1.14
C ARG A 83 -18.90 -29.32 -2.50
N LEU A 84 -18.46 -28.08 -2.71
CA LEU A 84 -18.62 -27.37 -3.98
C LEU A 84 -17.82 -28.06 -5.11
N ARG A 85 -16.62 -28.58 -4.85
CA ARG A 85 -15.87 -29.35 -5.86
C ARG A 85 -16.57 -30.64 -6.26
N GLY A 86 -17.18 -31.36 -5.32
CA GLY A 86 -17.96 -32.58 -5.62
C GLY A 86 -19.17 -32.30 -6.52
N THR A 87 -19.92 -31.23 -6.25
CA THR A 87 -21.09 -30.86 -7.06
C THR A 87 -20.71 -30.27 -8.43
N LEU A 88 -19.63 -29.47 -8.48
CA LEU A 88 -19.12 -28.92 -9.73
C LEU A 88 -18.52 -29.99 -10.65
N GLN A 89 -17.88 -31.03 -10.12
CA GLN A 89 -17.41 -32.16 -10.93
C GLN A 89 -18.56 -32.94 -11.57
N GLN A 90 -19.70 -33.04 -10.89
CA GLN A 90 -20.92 -33.67 -11.44
C GLN A 90 -21.60 -32.78 -12.50
N ALA A 91 -21.54 -31.45 -12.35
CA ALA A 91 -22.08 -30.48 -13.30
C ALA A 91 -21.14 -30.15 -14.48
N ALA A 92 -19.84 -30.43 -14.37
CA ALA A 92 -18.84 -30.15 -15.40
C ALA A 92 -19.00 -31.02 -16.67
N ASN A 93 -19.80 -32.09 -16.61
CA ASN A 93 -20.21 -32.86 -17.78
C ASN A 93 -21.29 -32.16 -18.62
N ALA A 94 -21.84 -31.03 -18.16
CA ALA A 94 -22.77 -30.22 -18.93
C ALA A 94 -22.00 -29.22 -19.82
N GLN A 95 -22.12 -29.40 -21.14
CA GLN A 95 -21.40 -28.62 -22.17
C GLN A 95 -21.66 -27.10 -22.10
N TRP A 96 -22.72 -26.66 -21.41
CA TRP A 96 -23.07 -25.25 -21.16
C TRP A 96 -22.34 -24.61 -19.96
N PHE A 97 -21.57 -25.36 -19.17
CA PHE A 97 -20.86 -24.82 -18.00
C PHE A 97 -19.65 -23.95 -18.38
N LYS A 98 -18.98 -24.26 -19.50
CA LYS A 98 -17.81 -23.50 -19.99
C LYS A 98 -18.10 -22.00 -20.23
N PRO A 99 -19.15 -21.62 -20.98
CA PRO A 99 -19.49 -20.20 -21.14
C PRO A 99 -20.02 -19.57 -19.84
N ALA A 100 -20.76 -20.31 -19.01
CA ALA A 100 -21.26 -19.80 -17.72
C ALA A 100 -20.13 -19.47 -16.74
N ALA A 101 -19.09 -20.31 -16.67
CA ALA A 101 -17.91 -20.09 -15.85
C ALA A 101 -17.12 -18.84 -16.27
N GLN A 102 -17.03 -18.56 -17.58
CA GLN A 102 -16.40 -17.33 -18.09
C GLN A 102 -17.17 -16.07 -17.69
N GLY A 103 -18.51 -16.12 -17.72
CA GLY A 103 -19.36 -15.01 -17.24
C GLY A 103 -19.26 -14.77 -15.73
N ALA A 104 -19.13 -15.83 -14.93
CA ALA A 104 -19.03 -15.74 -13.47
C ALA A 104 -17.76 -15.01 -13.00
N ILE A 105 -16.63 -15.16 -13.70
CA ILE A 105 -15.38 -14.45 -13.36
C ILE A 105 -15.57 -12.94 -13.54
N ALA A 106 -16.14 -12.51 -14.66
CA ALA A 106 -16.39 -11.09 -14.93
C ALA A 106 -17.41 -10.49 -13.94
N ALA A 107 -18.50 -11.19 -13.65
CA ALA A 107 -19.49 -10.77 -12.65
C ALA A 107 -18.91 -10.71 -11.23
N GLY A 108 -18.03 -11.66 -10.87
CA GLY A 108 -17.32 -11.67 -9.60
C GLY A 108 -16.42 -10.45 -9.43
N VAL A 109 -15.62 -10.11 -10.45
CA VAL A 109 -14.78 -8.90 -10.44
C VAL A 109 -15.63 -7.62 -10.34
N ALA A 110 -16.77 -7.56 -11.04
CA ALA A 110 -17.67 -6.41 -10.96
C ALA A 110 -18.32 -6.27 -9.57
N LEU A 111 -18.78 -7.36 -8.96
CA LEU A 111 -19.30 -7.34 -7.59
C LEU A 111 -18.22 -6.94 -6.58
N VAL A 112 -17.00 -7.49 -6.69
CA VAL A 112 -15.88 -7.10 -5.82
C VAL A 112 -15.50 -5.64 -6.01
N ALA A 113 -15.52 -5.11 -7.24
CA ALA A 113 -15.25 -3.70 -7.50
C ALA A 113 -16.33 -2.77 -6.93
N VAL A 114 -17.60 -3.15 -7.02
CA VAL A 114 -18.74 -2.36 -6.52
C VAL A 114 -18.87 -2.44 -4.99
N PHE A 115 -18.72 -3.62 -4.40
CA PHE A 115 -18.83 -3.82 -2.95
C PHE A 115 -17.52 -3.54 -2.19
N GLY A 116 -16.37 -3.79 -2.80
CA GLY A 116 -15.05 -3.55 -2.19
C GLY A 116 -14.67 -2.07 -2.08
N VAL A 117 -15.22 -1.20 -2.95
CA VAL A 117 -15.02 0.26 -2.87
C VAL A 117 -15.65 0.88 -1.61
N GLN A 118 -16.71 0.29 -1.07
CA GLN A 118 -17.27 0.76 0.21
C GLN A 118 -16.49 0.29 1.45
N GLN A 119 -15.82 -0.87 1.39
CA GLN A 119 -15.03 -1.39 2.51
C GLN A 119 -13.79 -0.51 2.79
N TYR A 120 -13.29 0.23 1.79
CA TYR A 120 -12.18 1.17 1.96
C TYR A 120 -12.61 2.53 2.58
N GLN A 121 -13.92 2.74 2.79
CA GLN A 121 -14.49 3.98 3.33
C GLN A 121 -15.38 3.76 4.55
N GLN A 122 -15.37 2.57 5.16
CA GLN A 122 -15.89 2.41 6.51
C GLN A 122 -14.90 3.09 7.48
N PRO A 123 -15.32 4.12 8.22
CA PRO A 123 -14.47 4.74 9.23
C PRO A 123 -14.34 3.76 10.38
N LEU A 124 -13.21 3.05 10.44
CA LEU A 124 -12.79 2.40 11.68
C LEU A 124 -12.35 3.52 12.62
N GLU A 125 -13.32 4.08 13.34
CA GLU A 125 -13.19 5.00 14.48
C GLU A 125 -12.46 4.33 15.67
N GLN A 126 -11.33 3.65 15.44
CA GLN A 126 -10.41 3.18 16.47
C GLN A 126 -9.18 2.57 15.80
N GLU A 127 -8.22 3.41 15.43
CA GLU A 127 -6.84 3.33 15.91
C GLU A 127 -6.07 4.48 15.29
N LEU A 128 -6.04 5.56 16.08
CA LEU A 128 -5.08 6.63 15.93
C LEU A 128 -3.66 6.03 15.91
N MET A 129 -2.79 6.63 15.09
CA MET A 129 -1.34 6.42 15.04
C MET A 129 -0.86 5.16 14.30
N LEU A 130 -0.59 5.29 12.98
CA LEU A 130 0.78 5.33 12.43
C LEU A 130 0.72 5.63 10.91
N PRO A 131 1.43 6.65 10.39
CA PRO A 131 1.45 6.98 8.97
C PRO A 131 2.35 6.03 8.18
N THR A 132 1.81 5.45 7.11
CA THR A 132 2.56 4.66 6.13
C THR A 132 3.50 5.54 5.29
N PRO A 133 4.71 5.05 4.97
CA PRO A 133 5.76 5.84 4.33
C PRO A 133 5.43 6.13 2.86
N VAL A 134 5.37 7.42 2.52
CA VAL A 134 5.32 7.89 1.13
C VAL A 134 6.72 7.88 0.51
N LEU A 135 6.80 7.37 -0.70
CA LEU A 135 7.99 7.27 -1.53
C LEU A 135 8.74 8.61 -1.62
N GLN A 136 9.98 8.65 -1.11
CA GLN A 136 10.87 9.81 -1.26
C GLN A 136 11.51 9.81 -2.64
N THR A 137 10.82 10.37 -3.63
CA THR A 137 11.45 10.74 -4.90
C THR A 137 12.29 11.99 -4.67
N ARG A 138 13.62 11.84 -4.70
CA ARG A 138 14.55 12.98 -4.69
C ARG A 138 14.27 13.85 -5.93
N PRO A 139 13.77 15.10 -5.81
CA PRO A 139 13.73 15.99 -6.95
C PRO A 139 15.14 16.52 -7.19
N VAL A 140 15.81 16.02 -8.22
CA VAL A 140 16.97 16.70 -8.78
C VAL A 140 16.45 17.93 -9.51
N ALA A 141 16.71 19.10 -8.91
CA ALA A 141 16.54 20.43 -9.49
C ALA A 141 15.12 20.82 -9.93
N GLY A 142 14.36 21.38 -9.00
CA GLY A 142 13.12 22.12 -9.28
C GLY A 142 12.43 22.49 -7.98
N PHE A 143 12.09 23.77 -7.80
CA PHE A 143 11.42 24.27 -6.60
C PHE A 143 10.09 23.52 -6.40
N ALA A 144 10.03 22.68 -5.37
CA ALA A 144 8.80 22.02 -4.96
C ALA A 144 7.91 23.04 -4.24
N THR A 145 6.76 23.35 -4.83
CA THR A 145 5.71 24.13 -4.16
C THR A 145 5.07 23.24 -3.09
N PRO A 146 5.13 23.61 -1.80
CA PRO A 146 4.50 22.84 -0.74
C PRO A 146 2.98 22.89 -0.90
N VAL A 147 2.35 21.72 -0.97
CA VAL A 147 0.93 21.56 -0.66
C VAL A 147 0.81 21.50 0.86
N SER A 148 0.06 22.44 1.42
CA SER A 148 -0.01 22.75 2.84
C SER A 148 -0.46 21.57 3.70
N LEU A 149 0.49 20.94 4.41
CA LEU A 149 0.24 20.35 5.72
C LEU A 149 0.69 21.38 6.75
N SER A 150 -0.27 21.98 7.46
CA SER A 150 -0.05 22.93 8.54
C SER A 150 0.67 22.24 9.70
N GLN A 151 2.00 22.30 9.70
CA GLN A 151 2.79 22.08 10.89
C GLN A 151 3.25 23.44 11.39
N THR A 152 2.48 23.95 12.34
CA THR A 152 2.83 25.06 13.22
C THR A 152 4.23 24.84 13.77
N SER A 153 5.15 25.81 13.59
CA SER A 153 6.23 26.20 14.54
C SER A 153 7.45 26.86 13.86
N VAL A 154 7.32 27.92 13.05
CA VAL A 154 8.42 28.92 12.86
C VAL A 154 7.82 30.30 12.47
N GLU A 155 7.04 30.90 13.37
CA GLU A 155 6.12 32.01 13.04
C GLU A 155 6.76 33.40 12.81
N SER A 156 8.00 33.71 13.24
CA SER A 156 8.38 35.14 13.35
C SER A 156 9.34 35.71 12.31
N ARG A 157 9.83 34.95 11.32
CA ARG A 157 10.74 35.48 10.28
C ARG A 157 10.28 35.31 8.83
N PHE A 158 9.22 34.53 8.60
CA PHE A 158 8.73 34.22 7.25
C PHE A 158 7.30 34.71 6.99
N ALA A 159 6.63 35.34 7.95
CA ALA A 159 5.25 35.81 7.83
C ALA A 159 5.05 36.83 6.68
N GLU A 160 6.01 37.75 6.45
CA GLU A 160 5.92 38.68 5.32
C GLU A 160 6.13 38.00 3.98
N GLN A 161 6.99 36.97 3.93
CA GLN A 161 7.29 36.23 2.71
C GLN A 161 6.16 35.25 2.34
N GLU A 162 5.50 34.68 3.35
CA GLU A 162 4.29 33.85 3.20
C GLU A 162 3.11 34.69 2.71
N GLN A 163 2.91 35.89 3.27
CA GLN A 163 1.87 36.81 2.79
C GLN A 163 2.09 37.22 1.33
N GLN A 164 3.34 37.48 0.93
CA GLN A 164 3.67 37.75 -0.48
C GLN A 164 3.40 36.53 -1.39
N ALA A 165 3.76 35.33 -0.95
CA ALA A 165 3.48 34.10 -1.70
C ALA A 165 1.97 33.83 -1.85
N MET A 166 1.18 34.05 -0.79
CA MET A 166 -0.29 33.94 -0.84
C MET A 166 -0.92 34.96 -1.78
N LEU A 167 -0.41 36.20 -1.81
CA LEU A 167 -0.87 37.23 -2.74
C LEU A 167 -0.56 36.86 -4.20
N GLU A 168 0.63 36.31 -4.46
CA GLU A 168 0.97 35.80 -5.80
C GLU A 168 0.09 34.62 -6.22
N GLN A 169 -0.19 33.71 -5.29
CA GLN A 169 -1.07 32.56 -5.55
C GLN A 169 -2.50 33.02 -5.88
N GLN A 170 -3.04 33.98 -5.12
CA GLN A 170 -4.35 34.58 -5.40
C GLN A 170 -4.39 35.28 -6.77
N ARG A 171 -3.34 36.02 -7.14
CA ARG A 171 -3.24 36.66 -8.47
C ARG A 171 -3.20 35.64 -9.61
N ARG A 172 -2.43 34.56 -9.45
CA ARG A 172 -2.38 33.46 -10.44
C ARG A 172 -3.73 32.76 -10.58
N LEU A 173 -4.40 32.49 -9.47
CA LEU A 173 -5.71 31.84 -9.47
C LEU A 173 -6.76 32.73 -10.14
N GLN A 174 -6.75 34.03 -9.86
CA GLN A 174 -7.64 34.99 -10.51
C GLN A 174 -7.40 35.06 -12.02
N ALA A 175 -6.14 35.08 -12.46
CA ALA A 175 -5.78 35.06 -13.88
C ALA A 175 -6.25 33.76 -14.56
N LEU A 176 -6.07 32.62 -13.90
CA LEU A 176 -6.52 31.31 -14.40
C LEU A 176 -8.05 31.26 -14.52
N LEU A 177 -8.79 31.72 -13.51
CA LEU A 177 -10.25 31.81 -13.56
C LEU A 177 -10.75 32.72 -14.68
N GLN A 178 -10.07 33.85 -14.91
CA GLN A 178 -10.41 34.75 -16.01
C GLN A 178 -10.15 34.09 -17.38
N ALA A 179 -9.00 33.45 -17.55
CA ALA A 179 -8.67 32.71 -18.77
C ALA A 179 -9.65 31.56 -19.03
N HIS A 180 -9.99 30.78 -17.99
CA HIS A 180 -10.97 29.70 -18.08
C HIS A 180 -12.35 30.22 -18.49
N ARG A 181 -12.81 31.35 -17.92
CA ARG A 181 -14.08 31.98 -18.34
C ARG A 181 -14.07 32.49 -19.77
N GLN A 182 -12.92 32.89 -20.30
CA GLN A 182 -12.79 33.22 -21.72
C GLN A 182 -12.82 31.96 -22.58
N GLN A 183 -12.15 30.88 -22.16
CA GLN A 183 -12.18 29.61 -22.85
C GLN A 183 -13.59 29.01 -22.91
N VAL A 184 -14.33 29.03 -21.79
CA VAL A 184 -15.74 28.61 -21.75
C VAL A 184 -16.57 29.47 -22.70
N ARG A 185 -16.42 30.81 -22.70
CA ARG A 185 -17.14 31.66 -23.66
C ARG A 185 -16.80 31.38 -25.12
N LEU A 186 -15.53 31.12 -25.45
CA LEU A 186 -15.12 30.75 -26.81
C LEU A 186 -15.63 29.35 -27.20
N MET A 187 -15.70 28.41 -26.24
CA MET A 187 -16.29 27.08 -26.42
C MET A 187 -17.82 27.11 -26.49
N GLU A 188 -18.47 28.11 -25.89
CA GLU A 188 -19.90 28.37 -26.02
C GLU A 188 -20.23 29.19 -27.29
N GLN A 189 -19.24 29.83 -27.93
CA GLN A 189 -19.42 30.61 -29.16
C GLN A 189 -19.60 29.80 -30.48
N PRO A 190 -19.41 28.47 -30.61
CA PRO A 190 -19.67 27.76 -31.85
C PRO A 190 -20.99 26.96 -31.83
N GLN A 191 -22.06 27.45 -31.20
CA GLN A 191 -23.42 26.90 -31.41
C GLN A 191 -24.51 27.93 -31.74
N ALA A 192 -24.20 29.23 -31.88
CA ALA A 192 -25.20 30.23 -32.27
C ALA A 192 -25.08 30.72 -33.73
N GLN A 193 -24.33 30.03 -34.60
CA GLN A 193 -24.14 30.46 -36.00
C GLN A 193 -24.13 29.35 -37.06
N GLN A 194 -24.57 28.13 -36.75
CA GLN A 194 -24.76 27.10 -37.77
C GLN A 194 -26.03 26.29 -37.53
N GLU A 195 -27.18 26.88 -37.84
CA GLU A 195 -28.32 26.14 -38.40
C GLU A 195 -28.51 26.63 -39.84
N PRO A 196 -28.18 25.78 -40.82
CA PRO A 196 -29.13 25.53 -41.89
C PRO A 196 -29.43 24.03 -42.03
N GLU A 197 -30.74 23.77 -42.10
CA GLU A 197 -31.42 22.72 -42.88
C GLU A 197 -31.10 21.24 -42.64
N GLN A 198 -32.11 20.48 -42.21
CA GLN A 198 -32.87 19.57 -43.10
C GLN A 198 -33.92 18.76 -42.28
N GLN A 199 -35.20 19.07 -42.47
CA GLN A 199 -36.36 18.19 -42.20
C GLN A 199 -36.72 17.52 -43.54
N GLU A 200 -36.49 16.22 -43.73
CA GLU A 200 -37.42 15.08 -43.50
C GLU A 200 -38.55 14.95 -44.57
N PRO A 201 -39.24 13.80 -44.72
CA PRO A 201 -39.14 12.96 -45.90
C PRO A 201 -40.47 12.77 -46.66
N ARG A 202 -40.39 12.38 -47.95
CA ARG A 202 -41.31 11.45 -48.64
C ARG A 202 -40.79 11.07 -50.01
#